data_AF-A0A6J5WC79-F1
#
_entry.id   AF-A0A6J5WC79-F1
#
_cell.length_a   1.000
_cell.length_b   1.000
_cell.length_c   1.000
_cell.angle_alpha   90.00
_cell.angle_beta   90.00
_cell.angle_gamma   90.00
#
_symmetry.space_group_name_H-M   'P 1'
#
loop_
_entity.id
_entity.type
_entity.pdbx_description
1 polymer ?
#
loop_
_entity_poly.entity_id
_entity_poly.type
_entity_poly.pdbx_seq_one_letter_code
_entity_poly.pdbx_strand_id
1 'polypeptide(L)'
;MGSRFLALSRWVLIVALLLVGLSGETCNAKDNSTKCTSSCGNIHNISYPFRLKHDPKHCGNVMYTLSCENNITLVVDLPPSGKYYVQAINYHNQTIRLVDPGLQNNNCSSMPQNFPPFLRDPYSAYNMSGYLLSTPVFYIKCSNPVNSSMYVDTAPCLHINASLVQQKTYSYVKVGSMEVGDLNEGCSAEWVTLALFNYSKGYSTSYESIHSALMYGFELGVGGPDEICQGHQWSVNYKCFPHTIPGT
;
A
#
# COMPACT_ATOMS: atom_id res chain seq x y z
N MET A 1 -25.28 82.05 -32.41
CA MET A 1 -25.58 80.92 -31.50
C MET A 1 -25.83 79.70 -32.36
N GLY A 2 -24.89 78.75 -32.50
CA GLY A 2 -24.47 77.82 -31.45
C GLY A 2 -25.61 76.83 -31.26
N SER A 3 -25.57 75.63 -31.85
CA SER A 3 -24.99 74.47 -31.16
C SER A 3 -24.67 73.33 -32.14
N ARG A 4 -23.46 72.78 -31.99
CA ARG A 4 -22.93 71.64 -32.74
C ARG A 4 -23.72 70.38 -32.42
N PHE A 5 -24.34 69.77 -33.43
CA PHE A 5 -24.86 68.41 -33.31
C PHE A 5 -23.71 67.40 -33.32
N LEU A 6 -23.79 66.44 -32.41
CA LEU A 6 -22.76 65.49 -32.03
C LEU A 6 -22.38 64.56 -33.18
N ALA A 7 -21.25 64.83 -33.83
CA ALA A 7 -20.58 63.86 -34.71
C ALA A 7 -19.72 62.87 -33.88
N LEU A 8 -20.33 62.13 -32.96
CA LEU A 8 -19.72 60.97 -32.30
C LEU A 8 -19.99 59.71 -33.15
N SER A 9 -19.59 59.72 -34.41
CA SER A 9 -20.34 58.96 -35.43
C SER A 9 -19.74 57.63 -35.88
N ARG A 10 -18.44 57.35 -35.77
CA ARG A 10 -17.93 56.06 -36.32
C ARG A 10 -16.81 55.42 -35.53
N TRP A 11 -15.85 56.20 -35.05
CA TRP A 11 -14.67 55.65 -34.37
C TRP A 11 -14.97 55.05 -33.00
N VAL A 12 -15.87 55.66 -32.23
CA VAL A 12 -16.29 55.13 -30.90
C VAL A 12 -17.05 53.81 -31.05
N LEU A 13 -17.90 53.69 -32.07
CA LEU A 13 -18.62 52.45 -32.38
C LEU A 13 -17.68 51.33 -32.85
N ILE A 14 -16.65 51.65 -33.66
CA ILE A 14 -15.66 50.67 -34.12
C ILE A 14 -14.79 50.17 -32.95
N VAL A 15 -14.38 51.04 -32.03
CA VAL A 15 -13.60 50.64 -30.85
C VAL A 15 -14.45 49.81 -29.89
N ALA A 16 -15.73 50.15 -29.70
CA ALA A 16 -16.66 49.34 -28.91
C ALA A 16 -16.91 47.96 -29.54
N LEU A 17 -17.04 47.86 -30.87
CA LEU A 17 -17.18 46.59 -31.58
C LEU A 17 -15.91 45.72 -31.52
N LEU A 18 -14.72 46.33 -31.55
CA LEU A 18 -13.45 45.60 -31.40
C LEU A 18 -13.22 45.10 -29.95
N LEU A 19 -13.67 45.85 -28.93
CA LEU A 19 -13.60 45.44 -27.53
C LEU A 19 -14.61 44.32 -27.19
N VAL A 20 -15.81 44.37 -27.79
CA VAL A 20 -16.83 43.32 -27.62
C VAL A 20 -16.46 42.06 -28.43
N GLY A 21 -15.78 42.19 -29.57
CA GLY A 21 -15.31 41.07 -30.39
C GLY A 21 -14.11 40.29 -29.81
N LEU A 22 -13.38 40.88 -28.85
CA LEU A 22 -12.30 40.23 -28.10
C LEU A 22 -12.77 39.60 -26.78
N SER A 23 -14.07 39.65 -26.49
CA SER A 23 -14.66 39.16 -25.25
C SER A 23 -15.33 37.81 -25.47
N GLY A 24 -14.59 36.73 -25.28
CA GLY A 24 -15.17 35.44 -24.94
C GLY A 24 -15.24 34.40 -26.05
N GLU A 25 -14.09 34.04 -26.62
CA GLU A 25 -13.87 32.60 -26.76
C GLU A 25 -13.61 32.06 -25.35
N THR A 26 -14.68 31.80 -24.61
CA THR A 26 -14.57 30.79 -23.55
C THR A 26 -14.22 29.52 -24.31
N CYS A 27 -12.96 29.10 -24.22
CA CYS A 27 -12.60 27.72 -24.41
C CYS A 27 -13.51 26.92 -23.47
N ASN A 28 -14.66 26.48 -23.97
CA ASN A 28 -15.25 25.25 -23.50
C ASN A 28 -14.25 24.18 -23.94
N ALA A 29 -13.16 24.06 -23.18
CA ALA A 29 -12.51 22.79 -23.03
C ALA A 29 -13.63 21.89 -22.53
N LYS A 30 -14.28 21.21 -23.49
CA LYS A 30 -15.03 20.01 -23.24
C LYS A 30 -13.99 19.14 -22.56
N ASP A 31 -14.00 19.09 -21.22
CA ASP A 31 -13.03 18.35 -20.41
C ASP A 31 -13.16 16.90 -20.87
N ASN A 32 -12.32 16.55 -21.83
CA ASN A 32 -12.46 15.35 -22.61
C ASN A 32 -11.82 14.27 -21.74
N SER A 33 -12.64 13.65 -20.89
CA SER A 33 -12.24 12.59 -19.96
C SER A 33 -11.25 13.06 -18.90
N THR A 34 -11.74 13.44 -17.71
CA THR A 34 -10.93 13.58 -16.49
C THR A 34 -10.18 12.26 -16.26
N LYS A 35 -8.92 12.19 -16.72
CA LYS A 35 -8.16 10.94 -16.75
C LYS A 35 -7.80 10.54 -15.32
N CYS A 36 -8.44 9.51 -14.80
CA CYS A 36 -8.19 8.95 -13.48
C CYS A 36 -6.96 8.04 -13.46
N THR A 37 -5.80 8.64 -13.72
CA THR A 37 -4.52 7.93 -13.68
C THR A 37 -3.47 8.82 -13.06
N SER A 38 -2.91 8.36 -11.94
CA SER A 38 -1.91 9.07 -11.17
C SER A 38 -0.60 8.28 -11.10
N SER A 39 0.45 8.88 -10.56
CA SER A 39 1.76 8.24 -10.40
C SER A 39 2.48 8.78 -9.17
N CYS A 40 3.35 7.97 -8.57
CA CYS A 40 4.17 8.36 -7.43
C CYS A 40 5.51 7.61 -7.49
N GLY A 41 6.62 8.33 -7.55
CA GLY A 41 7.94 7.74 -7.74
C GLY A 41 7.99 6.78 -8.92
N ASN A 42 8.34 5.53 -8.65
CA ASN A 42 8.47 4.47 -9.66
C ASN A 42 7.14 3.74 -9.95
N ILE A 43 6.06 4.07 -9.24
CA ILE A 43 4.75 3.45 -9.45
C ILE A 43 3.93 4.36 -10.36
N HIS A 44 3.81 3.91 -11.60
CA HIS A 44 3.00 4.56 -12.62
C HIS A 44 1.63 3.88 -12.74
N ASN A 45 0.68 4.58 -13.37
CA ASN A 45 -0.66 4.07 -13.63
C ASN A 45 -1.42 3.64 -12.37
N ILE A 46 -1.38 4.46 -11.32
CA ILE A 46 -2.25 4.33 -10.15
C ILE A 46 -3.66 4.70 -10.60
N SER A 47 -4.58 3.75 -10.49
CA SER A 47 -5.96 3.84 -10.99
C SER A 47 -6.87 2.98 -10.12
N TYR A 48 -8.17 3.03 -10.39
CA TYR A 48 -9.19 2.28 -9.66
C TYR A 48 -8.78 0.80 -9.43
N PRO A 49 -8.92 0.26 -8.20
CA PRO A 49 -9.61 0.86 -7.06
C PRO A 49 -8.74 1.84 -6.25
N PHE A 50 -7.43 1.87 -6.50
CA PHE A 50 -6.50 2.75 -5.79
C PHE A 50 -6.66 4.21 -6.23
N ARG A 51 -6.35 5.12 -5.30
CA ARG A 51 -6.23 6.55 -5.59
C ARG A 51 -5.21 7.18 -4.67
N LEU A 52 -4.57 8.25 -5.12
CA LEU A 52 -3.80 9.13 -4.24
C LEU A 52 -4.73 10.04 -3.43
N LYS A 53 -4.26 10.49 -2.27
CA LYS A 53 -5.03 11.39 -1.39
C LYS A 53 -5.54 12.66 -2.08
N HIS A 54 -4.78 13.18 -3.06
CA HIS A 54 -5.11 14.36 -3.85
C HIS A 54 -5.90 14.07 -5.13
N ASP A 55 -6.11 12.79 -5.48
CA ASP A 55 -6.94 12.44 -6.63
C ASP A 55 -8.40 12.82 -6.40
N PRO A 56 -9.14 13.20 -7.46
CA PRO A 56 -10.57 13.38 -7.38
C PRO A 56 -11.27 12.15 -6.78
N LYS A 57 -12.34 12.37 -6.00
CA LYS A 57 -13.07 11.28 -5.30
C LYS A 57 -13.59 10.19 -6.25
N HIS A 58 -13.87 10.51 -7.51
CA HIS A 58 -14.38 9.56 -8.50
C HIS A 58 -13.28 8.68 -9.13
N CYS A 59 -11.99 8.97 -8.88
CA CYS A 59 -10.87 8.26 -9.51
C CYS A 59 -10.40 7.00 -8.77
N GLY A 60 -11.05 6.62 -7.68
CA GLY A 60 -10.78 5.40 -6.94
C GLY A 60 -11.71 5.28 -5.74
N ASN A 61 -11.54 4.23 -4.95
CA ASN A 61 -12.32 4.00 -3.75
C ASN A 61 -11.55 4.53 -2.52
N VAL A 62 -12.27 5.20 -1.63
CA VAL A 62 -11.72 5.81 -0.41
C VAL A 62 -10.98 4.81 0.49
N MET A 63 -11.42 3.54 0.50
CA MET A 63 -10.80 2.47 1.29
C MET A 63 -9.40 2.08 0.80
N TYR A 64 -9.07 2.41 -0.45
CA TYR A 64 -7.76 2.16 -1.07
C TYR A 64 -6.99 3.47 -1.34
N THR A 65 -7.20 4.46 -0.47
CA THR A 65 -6.48 5.74 -0.57
C THR A 65 -5.02 5.56 -0.15
N LEU A 66 -4.10 5.90 -1.05
CA LEU A 66 -2.65 5.90 -0.83
C LEU A 66 -2.13 7.33 -0.65
N SER A 67 -1.02 7.46 0.07
CA SER A 67 -0.30 8.73 0.24
C SER A 67 0.99 8.71 -0.57
N CYS A 68 1.26 9.77 -1.31
CA CYS A 68 2.53 9.95 -2.02
C CYS A 68 3.37 10.98 -1.27
N GLU A 69 4.49 10.56 -0.70
CA GLU A 69 5.39 11.41 0.07
C GLU A 69 6.54 11.89 -0.83
N ASN A 70 6.72 13.22 -0.89
CA ASN A 70 7.75 13.90 -1.69
C ASN A 70 7.80 13.48 -3.17
N ASN A 71 6.67 13.06 -3.75
CA ASN A 71 6.56 12.52 -5.11
C ASN A 71 7.44 11.28 -5.39
N ILE A 72 7.96 10.62 -4.35
CA ILE A 72 8.91 9.52 -4.47
C ILE A 72 8.36 8.25 -3.82
N THR A 73 7.85 8.36 -2.59
CA THR A 73 7.48 7.18 -1.79
C THR A 73 5.97 7.04 -1.72
N LEU A 74 5.45 5.93 -2.25
CA LEU A 74 4.05 5.58 -2.12
C LEU A 74 3.81 4.82 -0.82
N VAL A 75 2.83 5.24 -0.03
CA VAL A 75 2.58 4.76 1.33
C VAL A 75 1.12 4.32 1.46
N VAL A 76 0.91 3.16 2.08
CA VAL A 76 -0.39 2.71 2.57
C VAL A 76 -0.40 2.75 4.10
N ASP A 77 -1.50 3.22 4.67
CA ASP A 77 -1.71 3.23 6.12
C ASP A 77 -2.70 2.10 6.47
N LEU A 78 -2.27 1.16 7.31
CA LEU A 78 -3.03 -0.03 7.69
C LEU A 78 -3.20 -0.11 9.20
N PRO A 79 -4.12 0.66 9.82
CA PRO A 79 -4.38 0.57 11.25
C PRO A 79 -4.94 -0.82 11.63
N PRO A 80 -4.51 -1.41 12.76
CA PRO A 80 -3.57 -0.88 13.75
C PRO A 80 -2.09 -1.19 13.46
N SER A 81 -1.77 -1.91 12.39
CA SER A 81 -0.41 -2.34 12.05
C SER A 81 0.56 -1.19 11.78
N GLY A 82 0.12 -0.15 11.09
CA GLY A 82 0.91 1.04 10.78
C GLY A 82 1.10 1.28 9.29
N LYS A 83 2.11 2.07 8.94
CA LYS A 83 2.38 2.51 7.57
C LYS A 83 3.40 1.62 6.87
N TYR A 84 3.14 1.32 5.60
CA TYR A 84 4.03 0.51 4.76
C TYR A 84 4.34 1.22 3.44
N TYR A 85 5.54 0.95 2.90
CA TYR A 85 5.92 1.42 1.58
C TYR A 85 5.38 0.47 0.51
N VAL A 86 4.66 1.02 -0.46
CA VAL A 86 4.14 0.27 -1.60
C VAL A 86 5.25 0.11 -2.62
N GLN A 87 5.60 -1.14 -2.94
CA GLN A 87 6.63 -1.47 -3.93
C GLN A 87 6.04 -1.83 -5.29
N ALA A 88 4.84 -2.41 -5.32
CA ALA A 88 4.14 -2.75 -6.56
C ALA A 88 2.64 -2.90 -6.34
N ILE A 89 1.87 -2.63 -7.40
CA ILE A 89 0.44 -2.90 -7.48
C ILE A 89 0.23 -3.84 -8.68
N ASN A 90 -0.42 -4.97 -8.45
CA ASN A 90 -0.77 -5.92 -9.50
C ASN A 90 -2.29 -5.95 -9.69
N TYR A 91 -2.76 -5.28 -10.75
CA TYR A 91 -4.18 -5.20 -11.07
C TYR A 91 -4.78 -6.53 -11.56
N HIS A 92 -3.98 -7.39 -12.20
CA HIS A 92 -4.44 -8.68 -12.69
C HIS A 92 -4.71 -9.65 -11.53
N ASN A 93 -3.77 -9.73 -10.58
CA ASN A 93 -3.90 -10.61 -9.41
C ASN A 93 -4.64 -9.94 -8.24
N GLN A 94 -4.99 -8.66 -8.38
CA GLN A 94 -5.56 -7.84 -7.31
C GLN A 94 -4.71 -7.90 -6.03
N THR A 95 -3.40 -7.68 -6.15
CA THR A 95 -2.48 -7.65 -5.01
C THR A 95 -1.72 -6.34 -4.91
N ILE A 96 -1.32 -6.00 -3.68
CA ILE A 96 -0.40 -4.91 -3.38
C ILE A 96 0.81 -5.49 -2.63
N ARG A 97 2.01 -5.18 -3.11
CA ARG A 97 3.27 -5.60 -2.47
C ARG A 97 3.83 -4.47 -1.63
N LEU A 98 4.11 -4.78 -0.38
CA LEU A 98 4.45 -3.83 0.68
C LEU A 98 5.80 -4.18 1.31
N VAL A 99 6.53 -3.17 1.75
CA VAL A 99 7.76 -3.29 2.55
C VAL A 99 7.60 -2.50 3.84
N ASP A 100 8.06 -3.09 4.94
CA ASP A 100 8.08 -2.44 6.24
C ASP A 100 9.13 -1.31 6.28
N PRO A 101 8.79 -0.10 6.76
CA PRO A 101 9.70 1.04 6.79
C PRO A 101 10.90 0.88 7.73
N GLY A 102 10.86 -0.06 8.68
CA GLY A 102 11.99 -0.40 9.55
C GLY A 102 13.12 -1.12 8.82
N LEU A 103 12.84 -1.71 7.66
CA LEU A 103 13.83 -2.40 6.82
C LEU A 103 14.59 -1.41 5.94
N GLN A 104 15.92 -1.52 5.96
CA GLN A 104 16.82 -0.60 5.27
C GLN A 104 17.71 -1.34 4.27
N ASN A 105 17.81 -0.79 3.06
CA ASN A 105 18.73 -1.28 2.03
C ASN A 105 20.18 -1.28 2.56
N ASN A 106 20.94 -2.32 2.21
CA ASN A 106 22.35 -2.50 2.61
C ASN A 106 22.60 -2.55 4.13
N ASN A 107 21.56 -2.78 4.93
CA ASN A 107 21.68 -2.96 6.38
C ASN A 107 20.94 -4.24 6.79
N CYS A 108 21.67 -5.37 6.83
CA CYS A 108 21.07 -6.65 7.20
C CYS A 108 20.68 -6.75 8.68
N SER A 109 21.12 -5.81 9.52
CA SER A 109 20.70 -5.68 10.92
C SER A 109 19.36 -4.93 11.06
N SER A 110 18.82 -4.38 9.98
CA SER A 110 17.52 -3.71 10.00
C SER A 110 16.39 -4.71 10.24
N MET A 111 15.39 -4.27 10.99
CA MET A 111 14.30 -5.10 11.51
C MET A 111 12.96 -4.46 11.16
N PRO A 112 11.91 -5.24 10.87
CA PRO A 112 10.57 -4.72 10.71
C PRO A 112 10.13 -3.95 11.97
N GLN A 113 9.55 -2.78 11.77
CA GLN A 113 9.04 -1.92 12.84
C GLN A 113 7.58 -2.22 13.17
N ASN A 114 6.79 -2.62 12.18
CA ASN A 114 5.36 -2.81 12.34
C ASN A 114 5.02 -4.29 12.53
N PHE A 115 3.90 -4.54 13.21
CA PHE A 115 3.31 -5.89 13.25
C PHE A 115 2.57 -6.17 11.93
N PRO A 116 2.75 -7.36 11.33
CA PRO A 116 2.17 -7.68 10.04
C PRO A 116 0.64 -7.56 10.05
N PRO A 117 0.04 -6.98 8.99
CA PRO A 117 -1.40 -6.78 8.92
C PRO A 117 -2.09 -8.09 8.54
N PHE A 118 -2.47 -8.90 9.52
CA PHE A 118 -3.33 -10.09 9.34
C PHE A 118 -4.81 -9.68 9.14
N LEU A 119 -5.04 -8.81 8.17
CA LEU A 119 -6.35 -8.28 7.83
C LEU A 119 -7.11 -9.24 6.92
N ARG A 120 -8.45 -9.10 6.91
CA ARG A 120 -9.35 -9.80 5.97
C ARG A 120 -9.99 -8.85 4.96
N ASP A 121 -10.34 -7.63 5.39
CA ASP A 121 -10.94 -6.58 4.55
C ASP A 121 -10.44 -5.18 4.96
N PRO A 122 -10.33 -4.21 4.05
CA PRO A 122 -10.44 -4.33 2.58
C PRO A 122 -9.16 -4.88 1.93
N TYR A 123 -8.08 -4.98 2.71
CA TYR A 123 -6.87 -5.72 2.37
C TYR A 123 -6.88 -7.06 3.10
N SER A 124 -6.46 -8.13 2.43
CA SER A 124 -6.44 -9.47 2.98
C SER A 124 -5.03 -10.04 2.97
N ALA A 125 -4.55 -10.57 4.09
CA ALA A 125 -3.34 -11.38 4.11
C ALA A 125 -3.58 -12.81 3.55
N TYR A 126 -4.84 -13.17 3.33
CA TYR A 126 -5.28 -14.51 2.93
C TYR A 126 -5.89 -14.50 1.53
N ASN A 127 -5.68 -15.58 0.78
CA ASN A 127 -6.42 -15.84 -0.45
C ASN A 127 -7.85 -16.34 -0.15
N MET A 128 -8.65 -16.52 -1.21
CA MET A 128 -10.05 -17.00 -1.09
C MET A 128 -10.18 -18.38 -0.44
N SER A 129 -9.14 -19.22 -0.53
CA SER A 129 -9.09 -20.55 0.10
C SER A 129 -8.63 -20.49 1.56
N GLY A 130 -8.34 -19.30 2.10
CA GLY A 130 -7.92 -19.09 3.49
C GLY A 130 -6.42 -19.30 3.74
N TYR A 131 -5.60 -19.46 2.70
CA TYR A 131 -4.14 -19.56 2.84
C TYR A 131 -3.49 -18.19 2.83
N LEU A 132 -2.44 -18.00 3.62
CA LEU A 132 -1.65 -16.77 3.61
C LEU A 132 -1.01 -16.55 2.23
N LEU A 133 -1.07 -15.32 1.74
CA LEU A 133 -0.43 -14.89 0.49
C LEU A 133 1.09 -14.75 0.64
N SER A 134 1.55 -14.49 1.86
CA SER A 134 2.96 -14.31 2.20
C SER A 134 3.33 -15.18 3.40
N THR A 135 4.58 -15.58 3.47
CA THR A 135 5.05 -16.50 4.50
C THR A 135 5.41 -15.71 5.77
N PRO A 136 4.94 -16.13 6.95
CA PRO A 136 5.36 -15.51 8.19
C PRO A 136 6.82 -15.85 8.50
N VAL A 137 7.52 -14.89 9.08
CA VAL A 137 8.88 -15.03 9.59
C VAL A 137 8.86 -14.62 11.05
N PHE A 138 9.20 -15.57 11.93
CA PHE A 138 9.24 -15.37 13.37
C PHE A 138 10.66 -15.14 13.82
N TYR A 139 10.89 -14.06 14.56
CA TYR A 139 12.15 -13.81 15.25
C TYR A 139 12.09 -14.44 16.63
N ILE A 140 13.08 -15.26 16.92
CA ILE A 140 13.13 -16.09 18.12
C ILE A 140 14.38 -15.73 18.90
N LYS A 141 14.25 -15.54 20.21
CA LYS A 141 15.39 -15.49 21.13
C LYS A 141 15.39 -16.72 22.01
N CYS A 142 16.58 -17.23 22.29
CA CYS A 142 16.77 -18.37 23.17
C CYS A 142 17.85 -18.06 24.22
N SER A 143 17.66 -18.59 25.43
CA SER A 143 18.66 -18.52 26.51
C SER A 143 19.86 -19.42 26.26
N ASN A 144 19.68 -20.50 25.51
CA ASN A 144 20.70 -21.49 25.16
C ASN A 144 20.80 -21.66 23.64
N PRO A 145 21.96 -22.06 23.09
CA PRO A 145 22.07 -22.33 21.67
C PRO A 145 21.20 -23.54 21.31
N VAL A 146 20.47 -23.43 20.20
CA VAL A 146 19.59 -24.49 19.71
C VAL A 146 20.20 -25.14 18.48
N ASN A 147 20.22 -26.47 18.47
CA ASN A 147 20.60 -27.26 17.29
C ASN A 147 19.34 -27.83 16.63
N SER A 148 18.65 -27.00 15.84
CA SER A 148 17.41 -27.35 15.14
C SER A 148 17.45 -26.87 13.71
N SER A 149 17.14 -27.75 12.75
CA SER A 149 17.04 -27.39 11.32
C SER A 149 15.89 -26.41 11.00
N MET A 150 14.97 -26.21 11.95
CA MET A 150 13.85 -25.27 11.79
C MET A 150 14.25 -23.81 12.02
N TYR A 151 15.39 -23.58 12.66
CA TYR A 151 15.88 -22.26 13.04
C TYR A 151 17.09 -21.88 12.21
N VAL A 152 17.07 -20.66 11.69
CA VAL A 152 18.19 -20.07 10.98
C VAL A 152 18.85 -19.06 11.90
N ASP A 153 20.15 -19.21 12.12
CA ASP A 153 20.94 -18.27 12.91
C ASP A 153 20.94 -16.89 12.23
N THR A 154 20.72 -15.84 13.01
CA THR A 154 20.69 -14.46 12.54
C THR A 154 22.06 -13.78 12.54
N ALA A 155 23.07 -14.42 13.12
CA ALA A 155 24.45 -14.00 13.02
C ALA A 155 24.97 -14.14 11.57
N PRO A 156 25.83 -13.21 11.09
CA PRO A 156 26.43 -12.10 11.82
C PRO A 156 25.56 -10.82 11.87
N CYS A 157 24.42 -10.80 11.18
CA CYS A 157 23.64 -9.58 10.98
C CYS A 157 23.00 -9.03 12.25
N LEU A 158 22.37 -9.88 13.06
CA LEU A 158 21.77 -9.46 14.33
C LEU A 158 22.69 -9.85 15.48
N HIS A 159 23.82 -9.18 15.60
CA HIS A 159 24.70 -9.35 16.74
C HIS A 159 24.12 -8.59 17.94
N ILE A 160 23.38 -9.28 18.81
CA ILE A 160 23.03 -8.72 20.12
C ILE A 160 24.36 -8.59 20.87
N ASN A 161 24.82 -7.36 21.10
CA ASN A 161 26.04 -7.09 21.85
C ASN A 161 25.96 -7.77 23.22
N ALA A 162 26.66 -8.90 23.37
CA ALA A 162 26.88 -9.59 24.64
C ALA A 162 27.68 -8.74 25.65
N SER A 163 28.03 -7.50 25.30
CA SER A 163 28.86 -6.60 26.09
C SER A 163 28.09 -5.77 27.13
N LEU A 164 26.74 -5.80 27.13
CA LEU A 164 25.92 -5.09 28.14
C LEU A 164 25.00 -5.99 28.96
N VAL A 165 24.87 -7.27 28.60
CA VAL A 165 24.04 -8.24 29.32
C VAL A 165 24.93 -9.40 29.74
N GLN A 166 25.04 -9.64 31.05
CA GLN A 166 25.74 -10.81 31.62
C GLN A 166 25.15 -12.17 31.16
N GLN A 167 24.08 -12.16 30.35
CA GLN A 167 23.46 -13.33 29.74
C GLN A 167 23.61 -13.29 28.22
N LYS A 168 24.33 -14.28 27.70
CA LYS A 168 24.45 -14.56 26.27
C LYS A 168 23.09 -15.06 25.76
N THR A 169 22.44 -14.29 24.90
CA THR A 169 21.20 -14.69 24.22
C THR A 169 21.50 -15.03 22.76
N TYR A 170 20.76 -15.99 22.23
CA TYR A 170 20.92 -16.49 20.86
C TYR A 170 19.69 -16.10 20.04
N SER A 171 19.91 -15.56 18.84
CA SER A 171 18.86 -15.00 18.00
C SER A 171 18.72 -15.81 16.71
N TYR A 172 17.50 -16.26 16.44
CA TYR A 172 17.15 -17.11 15.32
C TYR A 172 15.95 -16.55 14.57
N VAL A 173 15.74 -17.04 13.34
CA VAL A 173 14.47 -16.89 12.64
C VAL A 173 13.90 -18.25 12.25
N LYS A 174 12.57 -18.36 12.32
CA LYS A 174 11.80 -19.48 11.76
C LYS A 174 10.94 -18.96 10.62
N VAL A 175 11.04 -19.60 9.47
CA VAL A 175 10.21 -19.29 8.29
C VAL A 175 9.03 -20.25 8.23
N GLY A 176 7.85 -19.73 7.95
CA GLY A 176 6.62 -20.50 7.87
C GLY A 176 5.83 -20.50 9.17
N SER A 177 4.69 -21.19 9.16
CA SER A 177 3.77 -21.27 10.30
C SER A 177 4.47 -21.76 11.56
N MET A 178 4.02 -21.29 12.73
CA MET A 178 4.51 -21.72 14.04
C MET A 178 3.36 -22.34 14.83
N GLU A 179 3.55 -23.57 15.31
CA GLU A 179 2.65 -24.26 16.22
C GLU A 179 3.12 -24.13 17.67
N VAL A 180 2.22 -24.34 18.64
CA VAL A 180 2.50 -24.18 20.08
C VAL A 180 3.64 -25.09 20.57
N GLY A 181 3.92 -26.20 19.86
CA GLY A 181 5.02 -27.13 20.16
C GLY A 181 6.31 -26.89 19.38
N ASP A 182 6.34 -25.95 18.43
CA ASP A 182 7.51 -25.71 17.58
C ASP A 182 8.65 -25.00 18.32
N LEU A 183 8.33 -24.32 19.43
CA LEU A 183 9.28 -23.48 20.15
C LEU A 183 10.07 -24.32 21.16
N ASN A 184 11.37 -24.46 20.93
CA ASN A 184 12.28 -25.10 21.89
C ASN A 184 12.22 -24.46 23.30
N GLU A 185 12.44 -25.30 24.32
CA GLU A 185 12.50 -24.85 25.71
C GLU A 185 13.57 -23.76 25.91
N GLY A 186 13.21 -22.70 26.65
CA GLY A 186 14.06 -21.54 26.86
C GLY A 186 14.12 -20.59 25.66
N CYS A 187 13.24 -20.75 24.66
CA CYS A 187 13.05 -19.80 23.57
C CYS A 187 11.73 -19.03 23.69
N SER A 188 11.70 -17.82 23.14
CA SER A 188 10.53 -16.95 23.00
C SER A 188 10.43 -16.42 21.56
N ALA A 189 9.22 -16.36 21.03
CA ALA A 189 8.94 -15.63 19.79
C ALA A 189 8.77 -14.14 20.13
N GLU A 190 9.74 -13.34 19.69
CA GLU A 190 9.84 -11.92 20.06
C GLU A 190 9.14 -11.01 19.06
N TRP A 191 9.13 -11.42 17.79
CA TRP A 191 8.54 -10.64 16.70
C TRP A 191 8.06 -11.54 15.57
N VAL A 192 7.14 -11.03 14.77
CA VAL A 192 6.67 -11.69 13.55
C VAL A 192 6.54 -10.66 12.44
N THR A 193 6.80 -11.08 11.20
CA THR A 193 6.62 -10.29 10.00
C THR A 193 6.19 -11.20 8.84
N LEU A 194 5.96 -10.64 7.66
CA LEU A 194 5.65 -11.36 6.43
C LEU A 194 6.73 -11.10 5.37
N ALA A 195 7.03 -12.13 4.59
CA ALA A 195 7.88 -12.02 3.40
C ALA A 195 7.34 -12.90 2.26
N LEU A 196 7.55 -12.47 1.03
CA LEU A 196 7.27 -13.28 -0.13
C LEU A 196 8.48 -14.17 -0.44
N PHE A 197 8.30 -15.49 -0.32
CA PHE A 197 9.32 -16.46 -0.72
C PHE A 197 8.91 -17.10 -2.03
N ASN A 198 9.79 -17.04 -3.02
CA ASN A 198 9.60 -17.81 -4.25
C ASN A 198 10.06 -19.24 -3.99
N TYR A 199 9.13 -20.15 -3.69
CA TYR A 199 9.37 -21.57 -3.35
C TYR A 199 10.22 -22.36 -4.37
N SER A 200 10.46 -21.80 -5.56
CA SER A 200 11.31 -22.37 -6.61
C SER A 200 12.82 -22.33 -6.32
N LYS A 201 13.26 -21.62 -5.27
CA LYS A 201 14.68 -21.51 -4.88
C LYS A 201 14.78 -21.68 -3.37
N GLY A 202 15.70 -22.51 -2.91
CA GLY A 202 15.94 -22.84 -1.50
C GLY A 202 16.41 -21.67 -0.62
N TYR A 203 15.60 -20.62 -0.52
CA TYR A 203 15.92 -19.32 0.09
C TYR A 203 15.90 -19.31 1.64
N SER A 204 15.64 -20.43 2.29
CA SER A 204 15.55 -20.51 3.76
C SER A 204 16.82 -21.01 4.46
N THR A 205 17.97 -21.04 3.78
CA THR A 205 19.21 -21.59 4.36
C THR A 205 20.04 -20.57 5.14
N SER A 206 19.90 -19.26 4.88
CA SER A 206 20.64 -18.20 5.57
C SER A 206 19.77 -16.99 5.91
N TYR A 207 20.13 -16.30 7.00
CA TYR A 207 19.41 -15.08 7.39
C TYR A 207 19.53 -13.96 6.35
N GLU A 208 20.65 -13.86 5.63
CA GLU A 208 20.79 -12.89 4.53
C GLU A 208 19.77 -13.11 3.41
N SER A 209 19.47 -14.37 3.09
CA SER A 209 18.46 -14.71 2.08
C SER A 209 17.06 -14.35 2.57
N ILE A 210 16.79 -14.59 3.86
CA ILE A 210 15.53 -14.22 4.52
C ILE A 210 15.39 -12.69 4.57
N HIS A 211 16.44 -11.96 4.95
CA HIS A 211 16.45 -10.50 4.97
C HIS A 211 16.23 -9.91 3.57
N SER A 212 16.83 -10.51 2.53
CA SER A 212 16.58 -10.13 1.14
C SER A 212 15.12 -10.35 0.73
N ALA A 213 14.48 -11.42 1.18
CA ALA A 213 13.04 -11.64 0.96
C ALA A 213 12.17 -10.62 1.72
N LEU A 214 12.55 -10.24 2.94
CA LEU A 214 11.89 -9.16 3.69
C LEU A 214 12.01 -7.82 2.98
N MET A 215 13.18 -7.52 2.41
CA MET A 215 13.41 -6.32 1.58
C MET A 215 12.61 -6.35 0.27
N TYR A 216 12.36 -7.53 -0.29
CA TYR A 216 11.44 -7.68 -1.41
C TYR A 216 9.98 -7.41 -1.00
N GLY A 217 9.64 -7.71 0.24
CA GLY A 217 8.35 -7.39 0.86
C GLY A 217 7.37 -8.56 0.86
N PHE A 218 6.12 -8.24 1.18
CA PHE A 218 5.01 -9.17 1.26
C PHE A 218 3.80 -8.66 0.49
N GLU A 219 2.91 -9.55 0.10
CA GLU A 219 1.68 -9.23 -0.61
C GLU A 219 0.45 -9.28 0.30
N LEU A 220 -0.44 -8.32 0.09
CA LEU A 220 -1.83 -8.38 0.51
C LEU A 220 -2.72 -8.46 -0.72
N GLY A 221 -3.76 -9.28 -0.62
CA GLY A 221 -4.89 -9.26 -1.52
C GLY A 221 -5.65 -7.97 -1.32
N VAL A 222 -6.11 -7.42 -2.43
CA VAL A 222 -7.02 -6.29 -2.46
C VAL A 222 -8.38 -6.94 -2.65
N GLY A 223 -9.21 -6.92 -1.60
CA GLY A 223 -10.57 -7.43 -1.69
C GLY A 223 -11.21 -6.88 -2.96
N GLY A 224 -11.74 -7.76 -3.80
CA GLY A 224 -12.29 -7.37 -5.08
C GLY A 224 -13.29 -6.23 -4.87
N PRO A 225 -13.28 -5.19 -5.72
CA PRO A 225 -14.33 -4.19 -5.74
C PRO A 225 -15.59 -4.80 -6.37
N ASP A 226 -15.99 -6.01 -5.97
CA ASP A 226 -17.34 -6.48 -6.21
C ASP A 226 -18.21 -5.56 -5.37
N GLU A 227 -18.65 -4.48 -6.03
CA GLU A 227 -19.53 -3.43 -5.56
C GLU A 227 -19.70 -3.49 -4.04
N ILE A 228 -18.78 -2.88 -3.29
CA ILE A 228 -19.20 -2.33 -1.99
C ILE A 228 -20.28 -1.33 -2.40
N CYS A 229 -21.52 -1.80 -2.34
CA CYS A 229 -22.64 -1.25 -3.05
C CYS A 229 -22.69 0.26 -2.82
N GLN A 230 -22.79 1.06 -3.89
CA GLN A 230 -22.79 2.50 -3.71
C GLN A 230 -24.06 2.94 -2.96
N GLY A 231 -23.88 3.61 -1.82
CA GLY A 231 -24.99 4.18 -1.05
C GLY A 231 -25.61 3.25 -0.02
N HIS A 232 -26.95 3.27 0.10
CA HIS A 232 -27.75 2.54 1.09
C HIS A 232 -28.12 1.14 0.56
N GLN A 233 -27.12 0.35 0.19
CA GLN A 233 -27.28 -1.00 -0.33
C GLN A 233 -26.44 -1.97 0.52
N TRP A 234 -26.92 -3.20 0.67
CA TRP A 234 -26.23 -4.26 1.41
C TRP A 234 -25.87 -5.41 0.47
N SER A 235 -24.79 -6.15 0.77
CA SER A 235 -24.28 -7.21 -0.11
C SER A 235 -24.36 -8.61 0.51
N VAL A 236 -24.65 -9.61 -0.32
CA VAL A 236 -24.53 -11.05 -0.01
C VAL A 236 -23.94 -11.76 -1.21
N ASN A 237 -22.88 -12.56 -1.01
CA ASN A 237 -22.20 -13.29 -2.09
C ASN A 237 -21.91 -12.40 -3.31
N TYR A 238 -21.39 -11.20 -3.07
CA TYR A 238 -21.02 -10.25 -4.13
C TYR A 238 -22.19 -9.73 -4.98
N LYS A 239 -23.45 -9.87 -4.51
CA LYS A 239 -24.65 -9.25 -5.09
C LYS A 239 -25.15 -8.10 -4.22
N CYS A 240 -25.47 -6.96 -4.84
CA CYS A 240 -26.04 -5.79 -4.18
C CYS A 240 -27.57 -5.84 -4.12
N PHE A 241 -28.12 -5.51 -2.95
CA PHE A 241 -29.55 -5.42 -2.70
C PHE A 241 -29.92 -4.01 -2.21
N PRO A 242 -31.01 -3.40 -2.73
CA PRO A 242 -31.52 -2.15 -2.18
C PRO A 242 -32.10 -2.37 -0.77
N HIS A 243 -31.94 -1.41 0.13
CA HIS A 243 -32.59 -1.46 1.46
C HIS A 243 -34.12 -1.36 1.38
N THR A 244 -34.65 -0.80 0.28
CA THR A 244 -36.10 -0.68 0.03
C THR A 244 -36.42 -1.09 -1.41
N ILE A 245 -37.48 -1.87 -1.58
CA ILE A 245 -38.06 -2.16 -2.90
C ILE A 245 -39.17 -1.14 -3.12
N PRO A 246 -39.18 -0.37 -4.23
CA PRO A 246 -40.31 0.50 -4.57
C PRO A 246 -41.57 -0.37 -4.68
N GLY A 247 -42.58 -0.06 -3.87
CA GLY A 247 -43.88 -0.73 -3.95
C GLY A 247 -44.53 -0.47 -5.31
N THR A 248 -45.10 -1.53 -5.90
CA THR A 248 -45.98 -1.47 -7.07
C THR A 248 -47.33 -0.87 -6.72
#